data_AF-A0A9C8UJV9-F1
#
_entry.id   AF-A0A9C8UJV9-F1
#
_cell.length_a   1.000
_cell.length_b   1.000
_cell.length_c   1.000
_cell.angle_alpha   90.00
_cell.angle_beta   90.00
_cell.angle_gamma   90.00
#
_symmetry.space_group_name_H-M   'P 1'
#
loop_
_entity.id
_entity.type
_entity.pdbx_description
1 polymer ?
#
loop_
_entity_poly.entity_id
_entity_poly.type
_entity_poly.pdbx_seq_one_letter_code
_entity_poly.pdbx_strand_id
1 'polypeptide(L)'
;MKLWLLFIAVFIGGPLIFRLLIRRPPSPRLARGLAVLALISAIIAMILRYGFAGQWGDDLAITVVGLFFIWLGWISVIAFAVQAIRHANPGTNMRRATGILGAAATTIPWFGLALALYLAA
;
A
#
# COMPACT_ATOMS: atom_id res chain seq x y z
N MET A 1 -20.88 2.52 -6.38
CA MET A 1 -20.40 1.95 -5.09
C MET A 1 -20.79 2.88 -3.96
N LYS A 2 -21.19 2.36 -2.79
CA LYS A 2 -21.51 3.22 -1.63
C LYS A 2 -20.19 3.75 -1.02
N LEU A 3 -20.07 5.06 -0.82
CA LEU A 3 -18.85 5.74 -0.36
C LEU A 3 -18.23 5.10 0.91
N TRP A 4 -19.08 4.62 1.82
CA TRP A 4 -18.64 3.96 3.05
C TRP A 4 -17.88 2.64 2.81
N LEU A 5 -18.15 1.92 1.71
CA LEU A 5 -17.41 0.70 1.35
C LEU A 5 -15.98 1.01 0.94
N LEU A 6 -15.79 2.09 0.16
CA LEU A 6 -14.46 2.60 -0.20
C LEU A 6 -13.70 3.05 1.04
N PHE A 7 -14.38 3.76 1.94
CA PHE A 7 -13.80 4.17 3.21
C PHE A 7 -13.32 2.97 4.03
N ILE A 8 -14.17 1.96 4.23
CA ILE A 8 -13.78 0.74 4.97
C ILE A 8 -12.63 0.01 4.27
N ALA A 9 -12.73 -0.19 2.95
CA ALA A 9 -11.69 -0.86 2.19
C ALA A 9 -10.32 -0.18 2.37
N VAL A 10 -10.27 1.15 2.28
CA VAL A 10 -9.05 1.94 2.40
C VAL A 10 -8.54 2.01 3.84
N PHE A 11 -9.39 2.44 4.78
CA PHE A 11 -9.00 2.79 6.14
C PHE A 11 -8.90 1.60 7.08
N ILE A 12 -9.47 0.45 6.71
CA ILE A 12 -9.35 -0.80 7.47
C ILE A 12 -8.46 -1.79 6.70
N GLY A 13 -8.68 -1.94 5.40
CA GLY A 13 -7.93 -2.91 4.59
C GLY A 13 -6.43 -2.64 4.57
N GLY A 14 -6.01 -1.39 4.38
CA GLY A 14 -4.59 -1.01 4.34
C GLY A 14 -3.85 -1.36 5.63
N PRO A 15 -4.32 -0.87 6.80
CA PRO A 15 -3.75 -1.22 8.09
C PRO A 15 -3.71 -2.72 8.39
N LEU A 16 -4.75 -3.48 7.98
CA LEU A 16 -4.79 -4.92 8.18
C LEU A 16 -3.75 -5.66 7.32
N ILE A 17 -3.66 -5.32 6.02
CA ILE A 17 -2.66 -5.89 5.10
C ILE A 17 -1.26 -5.56 5.62
N PHE A 18 -1.02 -4.30 5.99
CA PHE A 18 0.26 -3.88 6.55
C PHE A 18 0.62 -4.64 7.82
N ARG A 19 -0.31 -4.75 8.78
CA ARG A 19 -0.11 -5.53 10.01
C ARG A 19 0.25 -6.98 9.71
N LEU A 20 -0.40 -7.59 8.71
CA LEU A 20 -0.11 -8.95 8.27
C LEU A 20 1.32 -9.10 7.74
N LEU A 21 1.79 -8.12 6.95
CA LEU A 21 3.12 -8.12 6.35
C LEU A 21 4.25 -7.91 7.37
N ILE A 22 4.00 -7.15 8.45
CA ILE A 22 5.02 -6.84 9.45
C ILE A 22 4.97 -7.70 10.72
N ARG A 23 4.05 -8.67 10.81
CA ARG A 23 3.84 -9.47 12.04
C ARG A 23 5.04 -10.35 12.40
N ARG A 24 5.82 -10.77 11.40
CA ARG A 24 6.99 -11.61 11.57
C ARG A 24 8.22 -10.77 11.98
N PRO A 25 9.17 -11.34 12.74
CA PRO A 25 10.41 -10.66 13.08
C PRO A 25 11.19 -10.29 11.80
N PRO A 26 11.99 -9.20 11.85
CA PRO A 26 12.79 -8.79 10.71
C PRO A 26 13.72 -9.91 10.27
N SER A 27 13.71 -10.20 8.97
CA SER A 27 14.62 -11.18 8.36
C SER A 27 14.94 -10.79 6.91
N PRO A 28 16.14 -11.13 6.40
CA PRO A 28 16.51 -10.85 5.02
C PRO A 28 15.58 -11.50 3.99
N ARG A 29 15.00 -12.67 4.32
CA ARG A 29 14.03 -13.36 3.45
C ARG A 29 12.72 -12.60 3.36
N LEU A 30 12.22 -12.08 4.48
CA LEU A 30 11.01 -11.27 4.50
C LEU A 30 11.21 -9.95 3.76
N ALA A 31 12.36 -9.28 3.98
CA ALA A 31 12.70 -8.04 3.27
C ALA A 31 12.73 -8.26 1.74
N ARG A 32 13.39 -9.33 1.27
CA ARG A 32 13.36 -9.72 -0.15
C ARG A 32 11.94 -9.99 -0.64
N GLY A 33 11.13 -10.71 0.13
CA GLY A 33 9.73 -10.97 -0.22
C GLY A 33 8.90 -9.70 -0.38
N LEU A 34 9.09 -8.71 0.50
CA LEU A 34 8.40 -7.42 0.41
C LEU A 34 8.87 -6.60 -0.79
N ALA A 35 10.16 -6.61 -1.09
CA ALA A 35 10.70 -5.95 -2.28
C ALA A 35 10.16 -6.57 -3.58
N VAL A 36 10.12 -7.91 -3.66
CA VAL A 36 9.55 -8.63 -4.80
C VAL A 36 8.06 -8.35 -4.93
N LEU A 37 7.31 -8.34 -3.82
CA LEU A 37 5.88 -8.01 -3.83
C LEU A 37 5.64 -6.58 -4.33
N ALA A 38 6.43 -5.61 -3.86
CA ALA A 38 6.35 -4.23 -4.31
C ALA A 38 6.65 -4.11 -5.81
N LEU A 39 7.70 -4.78 -6.28
CA LEU A 39 8.09 -4.78 -7.70
C LEU A 39 7.01 -5.40 -8.59
N ILE A 40 6.51 -6.59 -8.24
CA ILE A 40 5.44 -7.25 -9.00
C ILE A 40 4.19 -6.38 -9.04
N SER A 41 3.80 -5.78 -7.90
CA SER A 41 2.63 -4.91 -7.85
C SER A 41 2.81 -3.68 -8.74
N ALA A 42 4.00 -3.07 -8.73
CA ALA A 42 4.31 -1.95 -9.62
C ALA A 42 4.27 -2.36 -11.10
N ILE A 43 4.85 -3.52 -11.47
CA ILE A 43 4.82 -4.02 -12.85
C ILE A 43 3.38 -4.26 -13.30
N ILE A 44 2.55 -4.92 -12.49
CA ILE A 44 1.14 -5.17 -12.82
C ILE A 44 0.39 -3.85 -12.98
N ALA A 45 0.58 -2.90 -12.05
CA ALA A 45 -0.02 -1.57 -12.15
C ALA A 45 0.38 -0.84 -13.44
N MET A 46 1.66 -0.90 -13.82
CA MET A 46 2.16 -0.30 -15.06
C MET A 46 1.54 -0.96 -16.30
N ILE A 47 1.45 -2.29 -16.32
CA ILE A 47 0.79 -3.03 -17.42
C ILE A 47 -0.68 -2.64 -17.52
N LEU A 48 -1.40 -2.54 -16.40
CA LEU A 48 -2.80 -2.14 -16.42
C LEU A 48 -2.98 -0.68 -16.85
N ARG A 49 -2.06 0.21 -16.49
CA ARG A 49 -2.10 1.63 -16.86
C ARG A 49 -1.76 1.87 -18.33
N TYR A 50 -0.76 1.18 -18.86
CA TYR A 50 -0.16 1.50 -20.16
C TYR A 50 -0.31 0.39 -21.22
N GLY A 51 -0.54 -0.85 -20.81
CA GLY A 51 -0.70 -1.99 -21.72
C GLY A 51 -2.10 -2.12 -22.32
N PHE A 52 -3.11 -1.49 -21.71
CA PHE A 52 -4.50 -1.46 -22.18
C PHE A 52 -4.88 -0.03 -22.60
N ALA A 53 -4.36 0.40 -23.75
CA ALA A 53 -4.52 1.77 -24.25
C ALA A 53 -6.01 2.17 -24.31
N GLY A 54 -6.34 3.29 -23.66
CA GLY A 54 -7.69 3.84 -23.61
C GLY A 54 -8.63 3.20 -22.60
N GLN A 55 -8.25 2.12 -21.89
CA GLN A 55 -9.16 1.47 -20.93
C GLN A 55 -8.99 1.99 -19.51
N TRP A 56 -7.87 2.65 -19.19
CA TRP A 56 -7.69 3.26 -17.88
C TRP A 56 -8.59 4.50 -17.71
N GLY A 57 -9.46 4.48 -16.71
CA GLY A 57 -10.46 5.52 -16.46
C GLY A 57 -11.83 5.19 -17.05
N ASP A 58 -11.85 4.46 -18.17
CA ASP A 58 -13.09 4.08 -18.87
C ASP A 58 -13.58 2.68 -18.42
N ASP A 59 -12.68 1.72 -18.27
CA ASP A 59 -12.98 0.39 -17.72
C ASP A 59 -12.78 0.38 -16.20
N LEU A 60 -13.88 0.13 -15.49
CA LEU A 60 -13.89 0.13 -14.03
C LEU A 60 -13.01 -0.99 -13.44
N ALA A 61 -13.00 -2.18 -14.04
CA ALA A 61 -12.26 -3.32 -13.52
C ALA A 61 -10.75 -3.08 -13.64
N ILE A 62 -10.28 -2.63 -14.80
CA ILE A 62 -8.87 -2.32 -15.04
C ILE A 62 -8.41 -1.22 -14.10
N THR A 63 -9.21 -0.17 -13.96
CA THR A 63 -8.88 0.97 -13.10
C THR A 63 -8.82 0.55 -11.63
N VAL A 64 -9.81 -0.18 -11.13
CA VAL A 64 -9.85 -0.62 -9.72
C VAL A 64 -8.74 -1.61 -9.40
N VAL A 65 -8.49 -2.60 -10.28
CA VAL A 65 -7.41 -3.57 -10.09
C VAL A 65 -6.05 -2.87 -10.17
N GLY A 66 -5.87 -1.92 -11.08
CA GLY A 66 -4.67 -1.11 -11.18
C GLY A 66 -4.40 -0.31 -9.91
N LEU A 67 -5.40 0.42 -9.41
CA LEU A 67 -5.32 1.17 -8.15
C LEU A 67 -5.01 0.25 -6.96
N PHE A 68 -5.60 -0.94 -6.91
CA PHE A 68 -5.29 -1.93 -5.88
C PHE A 68 -3.82 -2.35 -5.91
N PHE A 69 -3.24 -2.62 -7.07
CA PHE A 69 -1.82 -2.99 -7.17
C PHE A 69 -0.88 -1.82 -6.87
N ILE A 70 -1.21 -0.59 -7.27
CA ILE A 70 -0.47 0.61 -6.85
C ILE A 70 -0.45 0.69 -5.32
N TRP A 71 -1.61 0.52 -4.69
CA TRP A 71 -1.77 0.60 -3.25
C TRP A 71 -1.06 -0.55 -2.51
N LEU A 72 -1.14 -1.77 -3.02
CA LEU A 72 -0.43 -2.93 -2.46
C LEU A 72 1.10 -2.75 -2.56
N GLY A 73 1.58 -2.20 -3.67
CA GLY A 73 2.99 -1.83 -3.85
C GLY A 73 3.44 -0.81 -2.80
N TRP A 74 2.65 0.26 -2.60
CA TRP A 74 2.89 1.26 -1.55
C TRP A 74 2.97 0.65 -0.15
N ILE A 75 1.99 -0.17 0.22
CA ILE A 75 1.97 -0.86 1.53
C ILE A 75 3.21 -1.75 1.70
N SER A 76 3.61 -2.44 0.64
CA SER A 76 4.78 -3.33 0.65
C SER A 76 6.09 -2.57 0.87
N VAL A 77 6.23 -1.38 0.27
CA VAL A 77 7.38 -0.49 0.50
C VAL A 77 7.41 0.02 1.95
N ILE A 78 6.27 0.43 2.51
CA ILE A 78 6.20 0.83 3.93
C ILE A 78 6.59 -0.35 4.84
N ALA A 79 6.04 -1.53 4.57
CA ALA A 79 6.36 -2.74 5.33
C ALA A 79 7.85 -3.08 5.25
N PHE A 80 8.47 -2.93 4.07
CA PHE A 80 9.90 -3.13 3.87
C PHE A 80 10.71 -2.14 4.73
N ALA A 81 10.40 -0.85 4.65
CA ALA A 81 11.07 0.19 5.44
C ALA A 81 10.95 -0.07 6.94
N VAL A 82 9.76 -0.44 7.41
CA VAL A 82 9.53 -0.78 8.82
C VAL A 82 10.33 -2.00 9.26
N GLN A 83 10.44 -3.04 8.43
CA GLN A 83 11.28 -4.20 8.74
C GLN A 83 12.76 -3.83 8.79
N ALA A 84 13.24 -2.95 7.90
CA ALA A 84 14.61 -2.46 7.93
C ALA A 84 14.89 -1.66 9.23
N ILE A 85 14.00 -0.74 9.60
CA ILE A 85 14.11 0.04 10.85
C ILE A 85 14.12 -0.87 12.08
N ARG A 86 13.22 -1.85 12.14
CA ARG A 86 13.14 -2.82 13.25
C ARG A 86 14.33 -3.76 13.30
N HIS A 87 14.99 -4.03 12.18
CA HIS A 87 16.22 -4.82 12.14
C HIS A 87 17.38 -4.03 12.76
N ALA A 88 17.49 -2.74 12.46
CA ALA A 88 18.51 -1.87 13.05
C ALA A 88 18.24 -1.55 14.53
N ASN A 89 16.96 -1.45 14.92
CA ASN A 89 16.52 -1.07 16.27
C ASN A 89 15.45 -2.05 16.81
N PRO A 90 15.85 -3.15 17.48
CA PRO A 90 14.93 -4.23 17.86
C PRO A 90 14.01 -3.94 19.06
N GLY A 91 14.08 -2.75 19.66
CA GLY A 91 13.34 -2.39 20.87
C GLY A 91 11.81 -2.40 20.72
N THR A 92 11.10 -2.75 21.79
CA THR A 92 9.63 -2.84 21.82
C THR A 92 8.93 -1.53 21.46
N ASN A 93 9.48 -0.39 21.89
CA ASN A 93 8.96 0.94 21.56
C ASN A 93 9.06 1.21 20.05
N MET A 94 10.17 0.83 19.42
CA MET A 94 10.35 0.94 17.98
C MET A 94 9.33 0.09 17.23
N ARG A 95 9.06 -1.14 17.69
CA ARG A 95 8.04 -2.01 17.09
C ARG A 95 6.64 -1.39 17.17
N ARG A 96 6.28 -0.80 18.31
CA ARG A 96 4.98 -0.11 18.50
C ARG A 96 4.87 1.13 17.62
N ALA A 97 5.85 2.04 17.68
CA ALA A 97 5.85 3.29 16.93
C ALA A 97 5.77 3.04 15.42
N THR A 98 6.64 2.18 14.88
CA THR A 98 6.61 1.80 13.45
C THR A 98 5.34 1.07 13.05
N GLY A 99 4.68 0.37 13.98
CA GLY A 99 3.38 -0.28 13.72
C GLY A 99 2.26 0.74 13.55
N ILE A 100 2.18 1.74 14.44
CA ILE A 100 1.17 2.81 14.38
C ILE A 100 1.41 3.71 13.18
N LEU A 101 2.64 4.24 13.05
CA LEU A 101 3.00 5.15 11.96
C LEU A 101 2.88 4.46 10.60
N GLY A 102 3.32 3.21 10.48
CA GLY A 102 3.21 2.46 9.23
C GLY A 102 1.76 2.15 8.85
N ALA A 103 0.89 1.83 9.83
CA ALA A 103 -0.53 1.62 9.59
C ALA A 103 -1.21 2.91 9.09
N ALA A 104 -0.93 4.05 9.73
CA ALA A 104 -1.40 5.35 9.27
C ALA A 104 -0.85 5.69 7.87
N ALA A 105 0.41 5.36 7.58
CA ALA A 105 1.02 5.64 6.29
C ALA A 105 0.34 4.90 5.11
N THR A 106 -0.34 3.78 5.36
CA THR A 106 -1.09 3.06 4.31
C THR A 106 -2.27 3.84 3.75
N THR A 107 -2.77 4.85 4.47
CA THR A 107 -3.94 5.64 4.06
C THR A 107 -3.56 6.96 3.36
N ILE A 108 -2.29 7.38 3.43
CA ILE A 108 -1.79 8.65 2.88
C ILE A 108 -2.16 8.86 1.40
N PRO A 109 -2.00 7.87 0.48
CA PRO A 109 -2.31 8.08 -0.93
C PRO A 109 -3.76 8.54 -1.17
N TRP A 110 -4.69 8.09 -0.33
CA TRP A 110 -6.11 8.39 -0.47
C TRP A 110 -6.47 9.78 0.05
N PHE A 111 -5.78 10.26 1.08
CA PHE A 111 -5.88 11.67 1.48
C PHE A 111 -5.34 12.60 0.39
N GLY A 112 -4.20 12.25 -0.21
CA GLY A 112 -3.64 12.98 -1.34
C GLY A 112 -4.60 13.00 -2.54
N LEU A 113 -5.20 11.85 -2.85
CA LEU A 113 -6.21 11.75 -3.92
C LEU A 113 -7.44 12.61 -3.61
N ALA A 114 -7.98 12.55 -2.39
CA ALA A 114 -9.13 13.34 -1.99
C ALA A 114 -8.83 14.85 -2.07
N LEU A 115 -7.64 15.27 -1.62
CA LEU A 115 -7.19 16.65 -1.72
C LEU A 115 -7.03 17.08 -3.19
N ALA A 116 -6.43 16.25 -4.04
CA ALA A 116 -6.28 16.55 -5.46
C ALA A 116 -7.65 16.68 -6.16
N LEU A 117 -8.60 15.81 -5.84
CA LEU A 117 -9.97 15.89 -6.35
C LEU A 117 -10.69 17.14 -5.85
N TYR A 118 -10.47 17.54 -4.60
CA TYR A 118 -11.03 18.76 -4.04
C TYR A 118 -10.46 20.03 -4.70
N LEU A 119 -9.15 20.06 -4.98
CA LEU A 119 -8.49 21.19 -5.65
C LEU A 119 -8.80 21.30 -7.15
N ALA A 120 -9.24 20.19 -7.76
CA ALA A 120 -9.62 20.14 -9.18
C ALA A 120 -11.11 20.40 -9.42
N ALA A 121 -11.91 20.55 -8.35
CA ALA A 121 -13.34 20.87 -8.37
C ALA A 121 -13.56 22.39 -8.26
#